data_AF-W9TD26-F1
#
_entry.id   AF-W9TD26-F1
#
_cell.length_a   1.000
_cell.length_b   1.000
_cell.length_c   1.000
_cell.angle_alpha   90.00
_cell.angle_beta   90.00
_cell.angle_gamma   90.00
#
_symmetry.space_group_name_H-M   'P 1'
#
loop_
_entity.id
_entity.type
_entity.pdbx_description
1 polymer ?
#
loop_
_entity_poly.entity_id
_entity_poly.type
_entity_poly.pdbx_seq_one_letter_code
_entity_poly.pdbx_strand_id
1 'polypeptide(L)'
;MTTNKLGLTETANGQANYLNVNEALARLDQLVQGAVTDRLATPPGSPTNGSLYIITATATGAWAGRENQLAYWLSSVNAWTYVTPREGMLLHVNDEDEYYKYTGSAWTILPSSVFTGGTLSTALNEAPIVTLASASTVNIGAAAANTISISGTTTITSLGTIASGAKRVLIFQGALTITHNATSLILPTGGNIITAAGDVAEFVSLGSGNWRCTDYTRADGTSLAGGTGFANPMTTPGDIIVGGTGGAATRLAVGTNGQVLKVVSGVPTYADNDATVTQSIIIACSDETTALATGAAKVTFRMPFAFTLSAVRASLTTAQSSGSILTIDINEGGTSILSTKLTIDNTEKTSTTAATAAVISDANLADDAEITIDIDQIGDGTATGLKVALIGVKV
;
A
#
# COMPACT_ATOMS: atom_id res chain seq x y z
N MET A 1 78.83 -22.13 14.17
CA MET A 1 78.00 -22.21 12.95
C MET A 1 76.57 -21.87 13.37
N THR A 2 75.73 -21.38 12.47
CA THR A 2 74.32 -21.05 12.77
C THR A 2 73.42 -21.75 11.78
N THR A 3 72.17 -22.02 12.16
CA THR A 3 71.16 -22.52 11.22
C THR A 3 70.80 -21.45 10.17
N ASN A 4 70.30 -21.87 9.01
CA ASN A 4 70.15 -20.98 7.85
C ASN A 4 68.93 -20.04 7.94
N LYS A 5 67.80 -20.50 8.48
CA LYS A 5 66.54 -19.73 8.47
C LYS A 5 66.41 -18.84 9.70
N LEU A 6 66.64 -19.40 10.87
CA LEU A 6 66.42 -18.76 12.17
C LEU A 6 67.72 -18.25 12.81
N GLY A 7 68.89 -18.55 12.24
CA GLY A 7 70.18 -18.09 12.78
C GLY A 7 70.53 -18.67 14.15
N LEU A 8 70.03 -19.87 14.48
CA LEU A 8 70.26 -20.51 15.78
C LEU A 8 71.71 -20.95 15.90
N THR A 9 72.40 -20.54 16.97
CA THR A 9 73.81 -20.90 17.21
C THR A 9 73.94 -22.40 17.49
N GLU A 10 74.72 -23.08 16.64
CA GLU A 10 75.08 -24.49 16.80
C GLU A 10 76.23 -24.64 17.80
N THR A 11 76.22 -25.77 18.50
CA THR A 11 77.25 -26.16 19.45
C THR A 11 78.54 -26.54 18.71
N ALA A 12 79.69 -26.10 19.21
CA ALA A 12 81.00 -26.43 18.63
C ALA A 12 81.32 -27.93 18.69
N ASN A 13 82.12 -28.39 17.72
CA ASN A 13 82.57 -29.78 17.65
C ASN A 13 83.36 -30.17 18.92
N GLY A 14 83.11 -31.36 19.46
CA GLY A 14 83.77 -31.87 20.69
C GLY A 14 83.10 -31.48 22.01
N GLN A 15 82.03 -30.68 21.99
CA GLN A 15 81.18 -30.44 23.17
C GLN A 15 80.26 -31.65 23.46
N ALA A 16 79.86 -31.87 24.70
CA ALA A 16 78.97 -32.98 25.05
C ALA A 16 77.65 -32.89 24.27
N ASN A 17 77.21 -34.00 23.66
CA ASN A 17 75.95 -34.12 22.90
C ASN A 17 75.77 -33.14 21.72
N TYR A 18 76.85 -32.52 21.20
CA TYR A 18 76.75 -31.51 20.14
C TYR A 18 75.97 -31.99 18.90
N LEU A 19 76.11 -33.26 18.53
CA LEU A 19 75.44 -33.84 17.36
C LEU A 19 73.91 -33.84 17.52
N ASN A 20 73.41 -34.35 18.65
CA ASN A 20 71.97 -34.42 18.93
C ASN A 20 71.34 -33.02 19.05
N VAL A 21 72.06 -32.08 19.67
CA VAL A 21 71.59 -30.69 19.83
C VAL A 21 71.52 -30.00 18.47
N ASN A 22 72.57 -30.09 17.66
CA ASN A 22 72.60 -29.43 16.36
C ASN A 22 71.58 -30.05 15.39
N GLU A 23 71.34 -31.36 15.45
CA GLU A 23 70.26 -32.01 14.70
C GLU A 23 68.87 -31.49 15.10
N ALA A 24 68.61 -31.33 16.40
CA ALA A 24 67.37 -30.76 16.89
C ALA A 24 67.18 -29.30 16.48
N LEU A 25 68.25 -28.49 16.50
CA LEU A 25 68.23 -27.10 16.04
C LEU A 25 67.97 -27.01 14.53
N ALA A 26 68.61 -27.87 13.72
CA ALA A 26 68.35 -27.94 12.29
C ALA A 26 66.90 -28.32 12.00
N ARG A 27 66.29 -29.21 12.79
CA ARG A 27 64.87 -29.55 12.67
C ARG A 27 63.96 -28.37 13.07
N LEU A 28 64.30 -27.66 14.14
CA LEU A 28 63.55 -26.48 14.59
C LEU A 28 63.56 -25.37 13.53
N ASP A 29 64.72 -25.15 12.91
CA ASP A 29 64.95 -24.19 11.82
C ASP A 29 64.00 -24.38 10.64
N GLN A 30 63.61 -25.63 10.37
CA GLN A 30 62.72 -25.95 9.24
C GLN A 30 61.24 -25.87 9.60
N LEU A 31 60.87 -26.12 10.86
CA LEU A 31 59.47 -26.28 11.26
C LEU A 31 58.86 -25.00 11.85
N VAL A 32 59.66 -24.16 12.52
CA VAL A 32 59.16 -22.88 13.04
C VAL A 32 59.00 -21.91 11.88
N GLN A 33 57.78 -21.41 11.68
CA GLN A 33 57.40 -20.61 10.52
C GLN A 33 57.81 -21.29 9.20
N GLY A 34 57.60 -22.61 9.12
CA GLY A 34 58.04 -23.41 7.98
C GLY A 34 57.48 -22.88 6.66
N ALA A 35 58.37 -22.34 5.83
CA ALA A 35 58.09 -21.96 4.46
C ALA A 35 58.42 -23.16 3.56
N VAL A 36 57.37 -23.86 3.11
CA VAL A 36 57.49 -24.96 2.16
C VAL A 36 57.74 -24.35 0.79
N THR A 37 58.85 -24.71 0.16
CA THR A 37 59.21 -24.25 -1.18
C THR A 37 58.17 -24.69 -2.19
N ASP A 38 57.83 -25.97 -2.20
CA ASP A 38 56.89 -26.58 -3.14
C ASP A 38 56.38 -27.93 -2.58
N ARG A 39 55.33 -28.47 -3.19
CA ARG A 39 54.77 -29.78 -2.89
C ARG A 39 54.91 -30.71 -4.10
N LEU A 40 55.83 -31.68 -4.01
CA LEU A 40 56.31 -32.47 -5.16
C LEU A 40 56.35 -33.98 -4.87
N ALA A 41 56.22 -34.80 -5.92
CA ALA A 41 56.33 -36.27 -5.83
C ALA A 41 57.78 -36.76 -6.03
N THR A 42 58.59 -35.99 -6.74
CA THR A 42 59.97 -36.34 -7.09
C THR A 42 60.92 -35.28 -6.53
N PRO A 43 62.04 -35.67 -5.87
CA PRO A 43 62.99 -34.70 -5.37
C PRO A 43 63.56 -33.82 -6.49
N PRO A 44 63.72 -32.51 -6.28
CA PRO A 44 64.42 -31.64 -7.24
C PRO A 44 65.87 -32.10 -7.39
N GLY A 45 66.42 -31.94 -8.60
CA GLY A 45 67.79 -32.37 -8.92
C GLY A 45 68.90 -31.48 -8.32
N SER A 46 68.57 -30.28 -7.84
CA SER A 46 69.53 -29.33 -7.24
C SER A 46 68.88 -28.54 -6.10
N PRO A 47 68.53 -29.19 -4.97
CA PRO A 47 67.92 -28.52 -3.83
C PRO A 47 68.92 -27.58 -3.14
N THR A 48 68.46 -26.40 -2.74
CA THR A 48 69.25 -25.48 -1.91
C THR A 48 69.28 -25.96 -0.47
N ASN A 49 70.36 -25.67 0.26
CA ASN A 49 70.44 -26.04 1.68
C ASN A 49 69.26 -25.48 2.48
N GLY A 50 68.49 -26.33 3.16
CA GLY A 50 67.31 -25.96 3.94
C GLY A 50 66.04 -25.68 3.14
N SER A 51 65.97 -26.00 1.84
CA SER A 51 64.70 -26.01 1.11
C SER A 51 63.80 -27.11 1.67
N LEU A 52 62.56 -26.76 2.01
CA LEU A 52 61.57 -27.65 2.63
C LEU A 52 60.47 -27.98 1.62
N TYR A 53 60.09 -29.24 1.52
CA TYR A 53 59.05 -29.72 0.60
C TYR A 53 58.02 -30.57 1.33
N ILE A 54 56.78 -30.54 0.86
CA ILE A 54 55.79 -31.57 1.18
C ILE A 54 55.88 -32.66 0.11
N ILE A 55 56.05 -33.91 0.51
CA ILE A 55 56.08 -35.04 -0.42
C ILE A 55 54.64 -35.43 -0.79
N THR A 56 54.29 -35.39 -2.08
CA THR A 56 52.97 -35.81 -2.57
C THR A 56 52.87 -37.30 -2.87
N ALA A 57 51.63 -37.74 -3.08
CA ALA A 57 51.34 -39.12 -3.47
C ALA A 57 51.92 -39.49 -4.84
N THR A 58 52.28 -40.76 -4.92
CA THR A 58 53.19 -41.43 -5.88
C THR A 58 54.63 -40.93 -5.83
N ALA A 59 55.21 -40.88 -4.62
CA ALA A 59 56.56 -40.38 -4.41
C ALA A 59 57.61 -41.27 -5.11
N THR A 60 58.61 -40.65 -5.73
CA THR A 60 59.64 -41.34 -6.52
C THR A 60 61.07 -40.98 -6.09
N GLY A 61 62.06 -41.67 -6.66
CA GLY A 61 63.47 -41.43 -6.38
C GLY A 61 63.79 -41.60 -4.89
N ALA A 62 64.56 -40.64 -4.33
CA ALA A 62 64.93 -40.67 -2.91
C ALA A 62 63.72 -40.54 -1.95
N TRP A 63 62.57 -40.08 -2.44
CA TRP A 63 61.36 -39.87 -1.64
C TRP A 63 60.37 -41.06 -1.69
N ALA A 64 60.69 -42.13 -2.43
CA ALA A 64 59.81 -43.29 -2.54
C ALA A 64 59.42 -43.87 -1.17
N GLY A 65 58.11 -44.06 -0.95
CA GLY A 65 57.54 -44.58 0.31
C GLY A 65 57.45 -43.58 1.46
N ARG A 66 57.61 -42.28 1.19
CA ARG A 66 57.57 -41.19 2.18
C ARG A 66 56.46 -40.17 1.92
N GLU A 67 55.38 -40.60 1.30
CA GLU A 67 54.22 -39.77 1.00
C GLU A 67 53.73 -39.03 2.26
N ASN A 68 53.32 -37.77 2.08
CA ASN A 68 52.85 -36.86 3.11
C ASN A 68 53.87 -36.45 4.18
N GLN A 69 55.11 -36.96 4.15
CA GLN A 69 56.18 -36.43 5.01
C GLN A 69 56.69 -35.09 4.49
N LEU A 70 57.35 -34.35 5.36
CA LEU A 70 58.14 -33.19 4.99
C LEU A 70 59.57 -33.64 4.69
N ALA A 71 60.17 -33.10 3.63
CA ALA A 71 61.57 -33.34 3.29
C ALA A 71 62.32 -32.02 3.21
N TYR A 72 63.48 -31.94 3.86
CA TYR A 72 64.39 -30.81 3.70
C TYR A 72 65.80 -31.27 3.37
N TRP A 73 66.52 -30.45 2.60
CA TRP A 73 67.87 -30.77 2.14
C TRP A 73 68.93 -30.25 3.11
N LEU A 74 69.88 -31.11 3.50
CA LEU A 74 71.06 -30.70 4.28
C LEU A 74 72.34 -30.92 3.47
N SER A 75 73.00 -29.84 3.09
CA SER A 75 74.25 -29.90 2.32
C SER A 75 75.44 -30.41 3.13
N SER A 76 75.40 -30.30 4.47
CA SER A 76 76.48 -30.76 5.37
C SER A 76 76.65 -32.29 5.39
N VAL A 77 75.56 -33.03 5.18
CA VAL A 77 75.52 -34.50 5.13
C VAL A 77 75.15 -35.02 3.73
N ASN A 78 74.93 -34.11 2.78
CA ASN A 78 74.55 -34.39 1.40
C ASN A 78 73.34 -35.35 1.27
N ALA A 79 72.32 -35.12 2.10
CA ALA A 79 71.16 -36.01 2.19
C ALA A 79 69.85 -35.26 2.45
N TRP A 80 68.75 -35.88 2.04
CA TRP A 80 67.39 -35.50 2.44
C TRP A 80 67.12 -35.94 3.88
N THR A 81 66.62 -35.02 4.69
CA THR A 81 66.11 -35.30 6.02
C THR A 81 64.60 -35.20 6.02
N TYR A 82 63.94 -36.07 6.80
CA TYR A 82 62.50 -36.24 6.77
C TYR A 82 61.87 -35.96 8.12
N VAL A 83 60.71 -35.33 8.09
CA VAL A 83 59.90 -35.07 9.28
C VAL A 83 58.51 -35.63 9.05
N THR A 84 58.08 -36.54 9.91
CA THR A 84 56.68 -36.94 10.00
C THR A 84 55.87 -35.80 10.61
N PRO A 85 54.91 -35.20 9.87
CA PRO A 85 54.06 -34.14 10.41
C PRO A 85 53.11 -34.70 11.49
N ARG A 86 52.68 -33.80 12.38
CA ARG A 86 51.65 -34.10 13.39
C ARG A 86 50.31 -33.55 12.91
N GLU A 87 49.22 -34.24 13.21
CA GLU A 87 47.88 -33.74 12.92
C GLU A 87 47.71 -32.31 13.44
N GLY A 88 47.12 -31.45 12.61
CA GLY A 88 46.93 -30.03 12.90
C GLY A 88 48.11 -29.12 12.52
N MET A 89 49.24 -29.66 12.04
CA MET A 89 50.35 -28.85 11.56
C MET A 89 49.93 -27.95 10.39
N LEU A 90 50.27 -26.67 10.47
CA LEU A 90 50.03 -25.66 9.44
C LEU A 90 51.34 -25.24 8.80
N LEU A 91 51.38 -25.21 7.47
CA LEU A 91 52.52 -24.74 6.68
C LEU A 91 52.04 -23.91 5.51
N HIS A 92 52.79 -22.87 5.16
CA HIS A 92 52.57 -22.11 3.95
C HIS A 92 53.42 -22.69 2.81
N VAL A 93 52.82 -22.92 1.65
CA VAL A 93 53.50 -23.39 0.43
C VAL A 93 53.71 -22.20 -0.48
N ASN A 94 54.97 -21.78 -0.62
CA ASN A 94 55.35 -20.55 -1.31
C ASN A 94 55.01 -20.56 -2.81
N ASP A 95 55.09 -21.73 -3.48
CA ASP A 95 54.78 -21.84 -4.92
C ASP A 95 53.29 -21.64 -5.21
N GLU A 96 52.43 -22.07 -4.28
CA GLU A 96 50.97 -22.02 -4.42
C GLU A 96 50.35 -20.80 -3.72
N ASP A 97 51.11 -20.08 -2.89
CA ASP A 97 50.64 -18.98 -2.00
C ASP A 97 49.48 -19.40 -1.07
N GLU A 98 49.52 -20.63 -0.58
CA GLU A 98 48.41 -21.24 0.17
C GLU A 98 48.86 -21.84 1.50
N TYR A 99 47.97 -21.81 2.50
CA TYR A 99 48.16 -22.51 3.77
C TYR A 99 47.60 -23.92 3.71
N TYR A 100 48.41 -24.91 4.08
CA TYR A 100 48.00 -26.30 4.18
C TYR A 100 47.96 -26.76 5.64
N LYS A 101 46.94 -27.53 5.98
CA LYS A 101 46.78 -28.23 7.27
C LYS A 101 46.99 -29.73 7.06
N TYR A 102 47.83 -30.35 7.88
CA TYR A 102 47.95 -31.81 7.93
C TYR A 102 46.82 -32.43 8.75
N THR A 103 46.08 -33.38 8.17
CA THR A 103 44.90 -34.03 8.78
C THR A 103 45.25 -35.26 9.61
N GLY A 104 46.53 -35.63 9.72
CA GLY A 104 46.96 -36.92 10.27
C GLY A 104 47.13 -38.00 9.19
N SER A 105 46.61 -37.79 7.98
CA SER A 105 46.77 -38.70 6.84
C SER A 105 47.10 -38.01 5.51
N ALA A 106 46.78 -36.72 5.35
CA ALA A 106 47.04 -35.95 4.13
C ALA A 106 47.24 -34.46 4.43
N TRP A 107 47.80 -33.72 3.47
CA TRP A 107 47.85 -32.26 3.48
C TRP A 107 46.66 -31.71 2.69
N THR A 108 45.87 -30.84 3.32
CA THR A 108 44.68 -30.21 2.71
C THR A 108 44.79 -28.68 2.80
N ILE A 109 44.32 -27.96 1.78
CA ILE A 109 44.23 -26.49 1.81
C ILE A 109 43.37 -26.05 3.00
N LEU A 110 43.81 -25.03 3.74
CA LEU A 110 43.01 -24.32 4.71
C LEU A 110 42.22 -23.24 3.95
N PRO A 111 40.91 -23.41 3.70
CA PRO A 111 40.17 -22.54 2.78
C PRO A 111 40.13 -21.09 3.28
N SER A 112 40.25 -20.14 2.35
CA SER A 112 39.91 -18.74 2.56
C SER A 112 38.39 -18.60 2.75
N SER A 113 37.92 -18.72 4.01
CA SER A 113 36.59 -18.41 4.54
C SER A 113 35.36 -18.63 3.61
N VAL A 114 34.64 -19.73 3.86
CA VAL A 114 33.22 -19.88 3.47
C VAL A 114 32.36 -19.64 4.71
N PHE A 115 31.50 -18.62 4.70
CA PHE A 115 30.61 -18.33 5.82
C PHE A 115 29.34 -19.18 5.73
N THR A 116 29.37 -20.39 6.31
CA THR A 116 28.16 -21.19 6.56
C THR A 116 27.90 -21.23 8.06
N GLY A 117 26.82 -20.59 8.52
CA GLY A 117 26.37 -20.69 9.92
C GLY A 117 27.13 -19.84 10.96
N GLY A 118 27.88 -18.80 10.54
CA GLY A 118 28.57 -17.87 11.44
C GLY A 118 27.68 -16.72 11.94
N THR A 119 28.08 -16.06 13.04
CA THR A 119 27.48 -14.81 13.54
C THR A 119 28.37 -13.62 13.15
N LEU A 120 27.80 -12.60 12.49
CA LEU A 120 28.50 -11.33 12.23
C LEU A 120 28.51 -10.50 13.51
N SER A 121 29.68 -10.35 14.14
CA SER A 121 29.88 -9.56 15.37
C SER A 121 30.10 -8.06 15.11
N THR A 122 30.28 -7.67 13.84
CA THR A 122 30.47 -6.29 13.38
C THR A 122 29.72 -6.07 12.06
N ALA A 123 29.67 -4.82 11.59
CA ALA A 123 29.01 -4.47 10.33
C ALA A 123 29.70 -5.13 9.11
N LEU A 124 28.89 -5.52 8.13
CA LEU A 124 29.39 -5.87 6.80
C LEU A 124 29.81 -4.59 6.08
N ASN A 125 31.09 -4.48 5.73
CA ASN A 125 31.61 -3.38 4.92
C ASN A 125 31.78 -3.84 3.48
N GLU A 126 30.87 -3.46 2.59
CA GLU A 126 31.01 -3.69 1.16
C GLU A 126 32.08 -2.78 0.53
N ALA A 127 32.56 -3.14 -0.66
CA ALA A 127 33.47 -2.30 -1.42
C ALA A 127 32.83 -0.93 -1.75
N PRO A 128 33.63 0.15 -1.87
CA PRO A 128 33.12 1.48 -2.24
C PRO A 128 32.31 1.46 -3.53
N ILE A 129 31.28 2.30 -3.61
CA ILE A 129 30.40 2.41 -4.79
C ILE A 129 31.24 2.77 -6.03
N VAL A 130 31.04 2.02 -7.12
CA VAL A 130 31.61 2.33 -8.43
C VAL A 130 30.55 2.92 -9.36
N THR A 131 30.94 3.82 -10.24
CA THR A 131 30.05 4.38 -11.27
C THR A 131 30.28 3.68 -12.61
N LEU A 132 29.19 3.19 -13.22
CA LEU A 132 29.17 2.73 -14.61
C LEU A 132 28.28 3.65 -15.43
N ALA A 133 28.64 3.90 -16.69
CA ALA A 133 27.77 4.58 -17.63
C ALA A 133 26.72 3.61 -18.19
N SER A 134 25.49 4.09 -18.37
CA SER A 134 24.40 3.38 -19.02
C SER A 134 24.78 3.09 -20.48
N ALA A 135 24.47 1.88 -20.93
CA ALA A 135 24.65 1.39 -22.29
C ALA A 135 23.58 0.33 -22.58
N SER A 136 23.46 -0.11 -23.84
CA SER A 136 22.57 -1.24 -24.18
C SER A 136 22.87 -2.49 -23.34
N THR A 137 24.15 -2.75 -23.07
CA THR A 137 24.63 -3.74 -22.11
C THR A 137 25.49 -3.06 -21.05
N VAL A 138 25.07 -3.08 -19.78
CA VAL A 138 25.89 -2.59 -18.66
C VAL A 138 26.50 -3.76 -17.91
N ASN A 139 27.83 -3.82 -17.82
CA ASN A 139 28.53 -4.95 -17.20
C ASN A 139 28.61 -4.83 -15.67
N ILE A 140 27.47 -4.91 -14.98
CA ILE A 140 27.39 -4.89 -13.51
C ILE A 140 27.97 -6.16 -12.85
N GLY A 141 28.13 -7.25 -13.61
CA GLY A 141 28.73 -8.50 -13.14
C GLY A 141 30.22 -8.34 -12.83
N ALA A 142 30.95 -7.68 -13.73
CA ALA A 142 32.38 -7.38 -13.58
C ALA A 142 32.69 -6.19 -12.66
N ALA A 143 31.67 -5.50 -12.12
CA ALA A 143 31.88 -4.37 -11.23
C ALA A 143 32.58 -4.81 -9.93
N ALA A 144 33.58 -4.04 -9.50
CA ALA A 144 34.33 -4.28 -8.26
C ALA A 144 33.58 -3.86 -6.98
N ALA A 145 32.26 -3.66 -7.06
CA ALA A 145 31.40 -3.32 -5.93
C ALA A 145 30.01 -3.97 -6.05
N ASN A 146 29.38 -4.19 -4.90
CA ASN A 146 28.02 -4.71 -4.81
C ASN A 146 26.98 -3.62 -5.07
N THR A 147 27.29 -2.38 -4.69
CA THR A 147 26.49 -1.19 -4.98
C THR A 147 27.13 -0.40 -6.12
N ILE A 148 26.34 -0.08 -7.15
CA ILE A 148 26.80 0.51 -8.41
C ILE A 148 25.94 1.74 -8.71
N SER A 149 26.57 2.89 -8.96
CA SER A 149 25.89 4.07 -9.49
C SER A 149 25.83 4.00 -11.02
N ILE A 150 24.64 4.17 -11.59
CA ILE A 150 24.42 4.19 -13.04
C ILE A 150 24.26 5.63 -13.51
N SER A 151 25.23 6.09 -14.29
CA SER A 151 25.25 7.41 -14.92
C SER A 151 24.77 7.34 -16.37
N GLY A 152 24.46 8.49 -17.00
CA GLY A 152 24.00 8.55 -18.39
C GLY A 152 22.51 8.28 -18.57
N THR A 153 22.06 8.30 -19.82
CA THR A 153 20.62 8.25 -20.20
C THR A 153 20.32 7.19 -21.26
N THR A 154 21.28 6.32 -21.58
CA THR A 154 21.15 5.29 -22.61
C THR A 154 20.23 4.18 -22.11
N THR A 155 19.27 3.76 -22.95
CA THR A 155 18.41 2.61 -22.67
C THR A 155 19.24 1.35 -22.39
N ILE A 156 18.94 0.69 -21.28
CA ILE A 156 19.55 -0.59 -20.88
C ILE A 156 18.63 -1.71 -21.34
N THR A 157 19.14 -2.60 -22.20
CA THR A 157 18.39 -3.76 -22.69
C THR A 157 18.93 -5.09 -22.14
N SER A 158 20.11 -5.06 -21.51
CA SER A 158 20.79 -6.22 -20.94
C SER A 158 21.83 -5.83 -19.89
N LEU A 159 22.21 -6.80 -19.07
CA LEU A 159 23.24 -6.65 -18.04
C LEU A 159 24.35 -7.70 -18.27
N GLY A 160 25.56 -7.43 -17.76
CA GLY A 160 26.73 -8.30 -17.93
C GLY A 160 26.59 -9.67 -17.26
N THR A 161 27.58 -10.54 -17.46
CA THR A 161 27.55 -11.92 -16.96
C THR A 161 28.23 -12.05 -15.59
N ILE A 162 27.69 -12.91 -14.73
CA ILE A 162 28.29 -13.39 -13.49
C ILE A 162 27.63 -14.72 -13.12
N ALA A 163 28.21 -15.46 -12.17
CA ALA A 163 27.61 -16.67 -11.63
C ALA A 163 26.22 -16.40 -11.01
N SER A 164 25.34 -17.39 -11.11
CA SER A 164 24.00 -17.33 -10.50
C SER A 164 24.09 -17.13 -8.99
N GLY A 165 23.16 -16.36 -8.43
CA GLY A 165 23.10 -16.02 -7.00
C GLY A 165 23.81 -14.71 -6.62
N ALA A 166 24.59 -14.10 -7.52
CA ALA A 166 25.21 -12.80 -7.27
C ALA A 166 24.16 -11.70 -7.15
N LYS A 167 24.30 -10.83 -6.14
CA LYS A 167 23.43 -9.67 -5.89
C LYS A 167 24.12 -8.35 -6.20
N ARG A 168 23.37 -7.41 -6.80
CA ARG A 168 23.80 -6.05 -7.09
C ARG A 168 22.71 -5.05 -6.73
N VAL A 169 23.11 -3.92 -6.17
CA VAL A 169 22.25 -2.75 -5.96
C VAL A 169 22.66 -1.67 -6.95
N LEU A 170 21.71 -1.15 -7.71
CA LEU A 170 21.91 -0.09 -8.69
C LEU A 170 21.25 1.19 -8.18
N ILE A 171 21.98 2.31 -8.23
CA ILE A 171 21.47 3.66 -7.93
C ILE A 171 21.50 4.47 -9.23
N PHE A 172 20.36 4.95 -9.70
CA PHE A 172 20.28 5.69 -10.97
C PHE A 172 20.53 7.19 -10.76
N GLN A 173 21.36 7.80 -11.61
CA GLN A 173 21.69 9.22 -11.52
C GLN A 173 20.80 10.12 -12.39
N GLY A 174 19.93 9.54 -13.20
CA GLY A 174 19.10 10.27 -14.15
C GLY A 174 18.11 9.36 -14.86
N ALA A 175 17.34 9.94 -15.78
CA ALA A 175 16.31 9.21 -16.50
C ALA A 175 16.88 8.39 -17.65
N LEU A 176 16.61 7.09 -17.61
CA LEU A 176 16.81 6.12 -18.68
C LEU A 176 15.70 5.06 -18.65
N THR A 177 15.55 4.32 -19.74
CA THR A 177 14.65 3.16 -19.80
C THR A 177 15.44 1.88 -19.52
N ILE A 178 14.96 1.06 -18.59
CA ILE A 178 15.33 -0.35 -18.46
C ILE A 178 14.29 -1.16 -19.22
N THR A 179 14.69 -1.83 -20.29
CA THR A 179 13.78 -2.61 -21.13
C THR A 179 13.55 -3.98 -20.53
N HIS A 180 12.29 -4.32 -20.28
CA HIS A 180 11.92 -5.64 -19.78
C HIS A 180 12.13 -6.71 -20.84
N ASN A 181 12.69 -7.85 -20.41
CA ASN A 181 12.66 -9.11 -21.13
C ASN A 181 12.28 -10.23 -20.16
N ALA A 182 11.32 -11.08 -20.53
CA ALA A 182 10.78 -12.14 -19.66
C ALA A 182 11.81 -13.21 -19.26
N THR A 183 12.98 -13.25 -19.91
CA THR A 183 14.04 -14.24 -19.67
C THR A 183 15.32 -13.58 -19.14
N SER A 184 15.86 -12.58 -19.85
CA SER A 184 17.20 -12.04 -19.58
C SER A 184 17.24 -10.81 -18.68
N LEU A 185 16.17 -10.01 -18.65
CA LEU A 185 16.09 -8.80 -17.83
C LEU A 185 14.68 -8.65 -17.25
N ILE A 186 14.44 -9.43 -16.20
CA ILE A 186 13.13 -9.59 -15.59
C ILE A 186 12.91 -8.44 -14.62
N LEU A 187 11.98 -7.55 -14.95
CA LEU A 187 11.63 -6.39 -14.13
C LEU A 187 10.33 -6.66 -13.37
N PRO A 188 10.08 -6.00 -12.22
CA PRO A 188 8.77 -6.06 -11.58
C PRO A 188 7.72 -5.49 -12.54
N THR A 189 6.46 -5.91 -12.38
CA THR A 189 5.30 -5.53 -13.22
C THR A 189 5.27 -6.11 -14.64
N GLY A 190 6.35 -6.74 -15.12
CA GLY A 190 6.44 -7.25 -16.49
C GLY A 190 6.47 -6.16 -17.57
N GLY A 191 6.76 -4.90 -17.18
CA GLY A 191 6.86 -3.75 -18.06
C GLY A 191 8.23 -3.07 -17.98
N ASN A 192 8.53 -2.22 -18.96
CA ASN A 192 9.71 -1.36 -18.93
C ASN A 192 9.65 -0.41 -17.74
N ILE A 193 10.82 -0.06 -17.19
CA ILE A 193 10.92 0.94 -16.12
C ILE A 193 11.61 2.17 -16.67
N ILE A 194 10.97 3.32 -16.51
CA ILE A 194 11.61 4.63 -16.69
C ILE A 194 12.12 5.04 -15.32
N THR A 195 13.44 5.21 -15.24
CA THR A 195 14.14 5.60 -14.01
C THR A 195 14.13 7.12 -13.84
N ALA A 196 14.42 7.57 -12.63
CA ALA A 196 14.73 8.92 -12.23
C ALA A 196 15.99 8.94 -11.36
N ALA A 197 16.56 10.13 -11.16
CA ALA A 197 17.69 10.29 -10.26
C ALA A 197 17.31 9.91 -8.82
N GLY A 198 18.11 9.06 -8.19
CA GLY A 198 17.88 8.53 -6.85
C GLY A 198 17.09 7.23 -6.78
N ASP A 199 16.55 6.73 -7.90
CA ASP A 199 15.89 5.43 -7.92
C ASP A 199 16.90 4.31 -7.61
N VAL A 200 16.43 3.27 -6.92
CA VAL A 200 17.25 2.13 -6.50
C VAL A 200 16.65 0.82 -6.98
N ALA A 201 17.47 -0.07 -7.53
CA ALA A 201 17.06 -1.41 -7.95
C ALA A 201 17.97 -2.49 -7.37
N GLU A 202 17.41 -3.57 -6.83
CA GLU A 202 18.16 -4.78 -6.46
C GLU A 202 18.01 -5.84 -7.55
N PHE A 203 19.14 -6.37 -8.02
CA PHE A 203 19.20 -7.42 -9.03
C PHE A 203 19.90 -8.67 -8.50
N VAL A 204 19.32 -9.83 -8.81
CA VAL A 204 19.93 -11.16 -8.59
C VAL A 204 20.27 -11.77 -9.95
N SER A 205 21.51 -12.22 -10.13
CA SER A 205 21.90 -12.96 -11.33
C SER A 205 21.34 -14.36 -11.30
N LEU A 206 20.78 -14.79 -12.43
CA LEU A 206 20.38 -16.17 -12.68
C LEU A 206 21.43 -16.94 -13.50
N GLY A 207 22.61 -16.34 -13.70
CA GLY A 207 23.68 -16.86 -14.56
C GLY A 207 23.55 -16.44 -16.02
N SER A 208 24.66 -16.51 -16.77
CA SER A 208 24.71 -16.29 -18.23
C SER A 208 24.11 -14.97 -18.73
N GLY A 209 24.17 -13.91 -17.92
CA GLY A 209 23.63 -12.58 -18.28
C GLY A 209 22.13 -12.44 -18.06
N ASN A 210 21.47 -13.43 -17.47
CA ASN A 210 20.08 -13.33 -17.04
C ASN A 210 20.02 -12.71 -15.64
N TRP A 211 19.18 -11.70 -15.47
CA TRP A 211 19.02 -10.99 -14.21
C TRP A 211 17.54 -10.77 -13.88
N ARG A 212 17.22 -10.93 -12.59
CA ARG A 212 15.92 -10.58 -12.03
C ARG A 212 16.08 -9.40 -11.09
N CYS A 213 15.36 -8.32 -11.38
CA CYS A 213 15.14 -7.24 -10.44
C CYS A 213 14.17 -7.75 -9.35
N THR A 214 14.65 -7.89 -8.13
CA THR A 214 13.85 -8.38 -6.99
C THR A 214 13.15 -7.26 -6.25
N ASP A 215 13.73 -6.06 -6.28
CA ASP A 215 13.16 -4.87 -5.70
C ASP A 215 13.47 -3.64 -6.55
N TYR A 216 12.56 -2.67 -6.54
CA TYR A 216 12.74 -1.38 -7.19
C TYR A 216 12.01 -0.31 -6.40
N THR A 217 12.76 0.65 -5.87
CA THR A 217 12.27 1.75 -5.06
C THR A 217 12.48 3.06 -5.81
N ARG A 218 11.40 3.81 -6.04
CA ARG A 218 11.50 5.18 -6.57
C ARG A 218 11.95 6.15 -5.49
N ALA A 219 12.77 7.13 -5.87
CA ALA A 219 13.26 8.16 -4.96
C ALA A 219 12.12 8.96 -4.30
N ASP A 220 11.00 9.13 -4.99
CA ASP A 220 9.82 9.85 -4.51
C ASP A 220 8.86 8.99 -3.67
N GLY A 221 9.18 7.71 -3.47
CA GLY A 221 8.35 6.75 -2.72
C GLY A 221 7.07 6.32 -3.43
N THR A 222 6.84 6.73 -4.68
CA THR A 222 5.66 6.30 -5.45
C THR A 222 5.78 4.84 -5.88
N SER A 223 4.66 4.14 -5.94
CA SER A 223 4.64 2.70 -6.27
C SER A 223 5.02 2.44 -7.74
N LEU A 224 5.91 1.47 -8.00
CA LEU A 224 6.43 1.16 -9.34
C LEU A 224 5.33 0.93 -10.38
N ALA A 225 4.39 0.02 -10.07
CA ALA A 225 3.07 0.03 -10.67
C ALA A 225 2.18 0.87 -9.75
N GLY A 226 1.57 1.93 -10.29
CA GLY A 226 0.41 2.51 -9.63
C GLY A 226 -0.60 1.41 -9.41
N GLY A 227 -0.99 1.14 -8.16
CA GLY A 227 -2.37 0.70 -7.97
C GLY A 227 -3.24 1.72 -8.69
N THR A 228 -4.35 1.31 -9.31
CA THR A 228 -5.33 2.29 -9.79
C THR A 228 -5.80 3.07 -8.56
N GLY A 229 -5.06 4.12 -8.21
CA GLY A 229 -5.36 4.98 -7.11
C GLY A 229 -6.75 5.52 -7.34
N PHE A 230 -7.36 6.02 -6.27
CA PHE A 230 -8.64 6.68 -6.39
C PHE A 230 -8.54 7.83 -7.40
N ALA A 231 -9.09 7.63 -8.61
CA ALA A 231 -9.17 8.65 -9.62
C ALA A 231 -10.24 9.64 -9.15
N ASN A 232 -9.82 10.82 -8.70
CA ASN A 232 -10.74 11.83 -8.20
C ASN A 232 -11.68 12.27 -9.35
N PRO A 233 -13.01 12.01 -9.26
CA PRO A 233 -13.95 12.36 -10.33
C PRO A 233 -14.45 13.81 -10.23
N MET A 234 -14.09 14.58 -9.18
CA MET A 234 -14.54 15.97 -9.02
C MET A 234 -13.92 16.88 -10.07
N THR A 235 -14.71 17.81 -10.60
CA THR A 235 -14.26 18.78 -11.62
C THR A 235 -14.50 20.22 -11.21
N THR A 236 -15.30 20.46 -10.17
CA THR A 236 -15.74 21.79 -9.72
C THR A 236 -15.64 21.90 -8.18
N PRO A 237 -15.29 23.08 -7.63
CA PRO A 237 -15.39 23.31 -6.19
C PRO A 237 -16.80 23.02 -5.65
N GLY A 238 -16.87 22.29 -4.54
CA GLY A 238 -18.14 21.91 -3.90
C GLY A 238 -18.78 20.61 -4.41
N ASP A 239 -18.17 19.93 -5.39
CA ASP A 239 -18.58 18.58 -5.77
C ASP A 239 -18.43 17.60 -4.60
N ILE A 240 -19.23 16.53 -4.60
CA ILE A 240 -19.14 15.40 -3.67
C ILE A 240 -18.80 14.14 -4.46
N ILE A 241 -17.97 13.27 -3.88
CA ILE A 241 -17.69 11.95 -4.44
C ILE A 241 -18.65 10.95 -3.82
N VAL A 242 -19.42 10.27 -4.67
CA VAL A 242 -20.40 9.26 -4.28
C VAL A 242 -20.09 7.92 -4.94
N GLY A 243 -20.68 6.84 -4.45
CA GLY A 243 -20.59 5.53 -5.10
C GLY A 243 -21.59 5.41 -6.24
N GLY A 244 -21.11 5.16 -7.45
CA GLY A 244 -21.92 4.79 -8.61
C GLY A 244 -22.23 3.29 -8.65
N THR A 245 -22.67 2.81 -9.82
CA THR A 245 -22.92 1.39 -10.06
C THR A 245 -21.69 0.55 -9.74
N GLY A 246 -21.84 -0.44 -8.86
CA GLY A 246 -20.73 -1.32 -8.45
C GLY A 246 -19.71 -0.68 -7.50
N GLY A 247 -20.02 0.49 -6.90
CA GLY A 247 -19.16 1.15 -5.92
C GLY A 247 -18.02 1.97 -6.53
N ALA A 248 -18.00 2.15 -7.86
CA ALA A 248 -17.06 3.04 -8.51
C ALA A 248 -17.26 4.49 -8.05
N ALA A 249 -16.19 5.23 -7.81
CA ALA A 249 -16.27 6.64 -7.45
C ALA A 249 -16.88 7.45 -8.61
N THR A 250 -17.98 8.15 -8.34
CA THR A 250 -18.63 9.04 -9.30
C THR A 250 -18.79 10.43 -8.71
N ARG A 251 -18.92 11.42 -9.60
CA ARG A 251 -19.11 12.81 -9.23
C ARG A 251 -20.60 13.11 -9.03
N LEU A 252 -20.96 13.62 -7.85
CA LEU A 252 -22.19 14.37 -7.64
C LEU A 252 -21.86 15.85 -7.69
N ALA A 253 -22.36 16.55 -8.71
CA ALA A 253 -22.13 17.98 -8.87
C ALA A 253 -22.71 18.77 -7.70
N VAL A 254 -22.09 19.90 -7.35
CA VAL A 254 -22.68 20.87 -6.42
C VAL A 254 -24.09 21.26 -6.90
N GLY A 255 -25.07 21.20 -5.99
CA GLY A 255 -26.44 21.60 -6.27
C GLY A 255 -26.60 23.11 -6.44
N THR A 256 -27.81 23.53 -6.76
CA THR A 256 -28.18 24.95 -6.82
C THR A 256 -28.56 25.48 -5.43
N ASN A 257 -28.44 26.79 -5.21
CA ASN A 257 -28.90 27.45 -4.00
C ASN A 257 -30.35 27.06 -3.65
N GLY A 258 -30.59 26.76 -2.37
CA GLY A 258 -31.90 26.33 -1.87
C GLY A 258 -32.14 24.81 -1.93
N GLN A 259 -31.30 24.08 -2.65
CA GLN A 259 -31.35 22.61 -2.64
C GLN A 259 -30.70 22.03 -1.39
N VAL A 260 -31.25 20.91 -0.94
CA VAL A 260 -30.69 20.09 0.13
C VAL A 260 -30.30 18.72 -0.42
N LEU A 261 -29.27 18.11 0.17
CA LEU A 261 -28.92 16.73 -0.18
C LEU A 261 -29.95 15.79 0.45
N LYS A 262 -30.66 15.04 -0.39
CA LYS A 262 -31.66 14.06 0.06
C LYS A 262 -31.54 12.77 -0.75
N VAL A 263 -32.15 11.69 -0.26
CA VAL A 263 -32.23 10.43 -1.01
C VAL A 263 -33.48 10.49 -1.90
N VAL A 264 -33.28 10.44 -3.22
CA VAL A 264 -34.36 10.37 -4.21
C VAL A 264 -34.12 9.12 -5.05
N SER A 265 -35.14 8.29 -5.23
CA SER A 265 -35.03 7.01 -5.97
C SER A 265 -33.89 6.12 -5.47
N GLY A 266 -33.61 6.13 -4.17
CA GLY A 266 -32.59 5.30 -3.54
C GLY A 266 -31.15 5.80 -3.68
N VAL A 267 -30.93 6.98 -4.26
CA VAL A 267 -29.59 7.59 -4.41
C VAL A 267 -29.52 9.00 -3.80
N PRO A 268 -28.37 9.40 -3.23
CA PRO A 268 -28.16 10.79 -2.80
C PRO A 268 -28.18 11.74 -4.00
N THR A 269 -29.02 12.78 -3.94
CA THR A 269 -29.08 13.86 -4.93
C THR A 269 -29.44 15.18 -4.27
N TYR A 270 -28.99 16.29 -4.84
CA TYR A 270 -29.53 17.60 -4.50
C TYR A 270 -30.95 17.72 -5.06
N ALA A 271 -31.85 18.26 -4.26
CA ALA A 271 -33.22 18.54 -4.67
C ALA A 271 -33.84 19.61 -3.76
N ASP A 272 -34.93 20.20 -4.23
CA ASP A 272 -35.58 21.32 -3.55
C ASP A 272 -36.10 20.88 -2.16
N ASN A 273 -36.06 21.83 -1.22
CA ASN A 273 -36.48 21.63 0.16
C ASN A 273 -38.01 21.69 0.29
N ASP A 274 -38.68 20.69 -0.26
CA ASP A 274 -40.13 20.66 -0.52
C ASP A 274 -41.00 20.33 0.71
N ALA A 275 -40.59 20.76 1.91
CA ALA A 275 -41.37 20.56 3.13
C ALA A 275 -42.57 21.52 3.19
N THR A 276 -43.59 21.29 2.36
CA THR A 276 -44.88 21.98 2.47
C THR A 276 -45.62 21.46 3.70
N VAL A 277 -45.54 22.21 4.81
CA VAL A 277 -46.23 21.85 6.05
C VAL A 277 -47.71 22.15 5.89
N THR A 278 -48.56 21.11 5.94
CA THR A 278 -50.02 21.28 6.02
C THR A 278 -50.39 22.05 7.27
N GLN A 279 -51.20 23.10 7.11
CA GLN A 279 -51.67 23.99 8.15
C GLN A 279 -53.20 24.08 8.10
N SER A 280 -53.80 24.70 9.11
CA SER A 280 -55.24 24.95 9.16
C SER A 280 -55.57 26.33 9.69
N ILE A 281 -56.57 26.98 9.08
CA ILE A 281 -57.23 28.17 9.63
C ILE A 281 -58.60 27.71 10.14
N ILE A 282 -58.87 27.87 11.44
CA ILE A 282 -60.13 27.46 12.07
C ILE A 282 -60.89 28.72 12.49
N ILE A 283 -62.11 28.86 12.00
CA ILE A 283 -62.96 30.04 12.16
C ILE A 283 -64.20 29.66 12.97
N ALA A 284 -64.41 30.32 14.10
CA ALA A 284 -65.68 30.25 14.82
C ALA A 284 -66.73 31.08 14.08
N CYS A 285 -67.83 30.45 13.67
CA CYS A 285 -68.89 31.05 12.84
C CYS A 285 -70.15 31.41 13.64
N SER A 286 -70.11 31.22 14.96
CA SER A 286 -71.18 31.50 15.92
C SER A 286 -70.59 31.59 17.33
N ASP A 287 -71.43 31.89 18.32
CA ASP A 287 -71.06 32.11 19.73
C ASP A 287 -71.17 30.86 20.62
N GLU A 288 -71.13 29.65 20.03
CA GLU A 288 -71.26 28.34 20.69
C GLU A 288 -72.64 27.99 21.26
N THR A 289 -73.48 28.98 21.54
CA THR A 289 -74.66 28.83 22.40
C THR A 289 -75.97 29.24 21.74
N THR A 290 -75.93 30.25 20.88
CA THR A 290 -77.10 30.71 20.14
C THR A 290 -77.40 29.75 18.99
N ALA A 291 -78.69 29.42 18.86
CA ALA A 291 -79.24 28.66 17.75
C ALA A 291 -78.84 29.28 16.40
N LEU A 292 -78.32 28.45 15.50
CA LEU A 292 -77.95 28.88 14.15
C LEU A 292 -79.20 29.22 13.33
N ALA A 293 -79.08 30.27 12.51
CA ALA A 293 -80.07 30.65 11.52
C ALA A 293 -79.42 30.74 10.14
N THR A 294 -80.20 30.62 9.06
CA THR A 294 -79.69 30.86 7.71
C THR A 294 -79.22 32.30 7.52
N GLY A 295 -78.36 32.53 6.54
CA GLY A 295 -77.90 33.84 6.14
C GLY A 295 -76.49 33.82 5.56
N ALA A 296 -76.25 34.77 4.66
CA ALA A 296 -74.93 35.04 4.11
C ALA A 296 -74.04 35.76 5.12
N ALA A 297 -72.72 35.67 4.93
CA ALA A 297 -71.69 36.36 5.69
C ALA A 297 -71.87 36.25 7.22
N LYS A 298 -72.09 35.04 7.72
CA LYS A 298 -72.10 34.79 9.18
C LYS A 298 -70.78 35.18 9.81
N VAL A 299 -69.70 34.97 9.07
CA VAL A 299 -68.39 35.55 9.33
C VAL A 299 -67.78 36.02 8.01
N THR A 300 -67.08 37.15 8.08
CA THR A 300 -66.22 37.66 7.01
C THR A 300 -64.82 37.85 7.57
N PHE A 301 -63.81 37.37 6.86
CA PHE A 301 -62.41 37.61 7.20
C PHE A 301 -61.56 37.73 5.92
N ARG A 302 -60.33 38.21 6.08
CA ARG A 302 -59.35 38.33 5.00
C ARG A 302 -58.30 37.25 5.15
N MET A 303 -57.92 36.59 4.06
CA MET A 303 -56.83 35.62 4.08
C MET A 303 -55.52 36.33 4.46
N PRO A 304 -54.79 35.86 5.49
CA PRO A 304 -53.56 36.52 5.95
C PRO A 304 -52.34 36.25 5.04
N PHE A 305 -52.49 35.32 4.10
CA PHE A 305 -51.52 34.92 3.07
C PHE A 305 -52.24 34.04 2.04
N ALA A 306 -51.65 33.90 0.85
CA ALA A 306 -52.12 32.95 -0.15
C ALA A 306 -52.10 31.51 0.39
N PHE A 307 -53.16 30.75 0.12
CA PHE A 307 -53.38 29.43 0.70
C PHE A 307 -54.03 28.49 -0.30
N THR A 308 -53.39 27.34 -0.55
CA THR A 308 -53.99 26.28 -1.37
C THR A 308 -54.67 25.24 -0.47
N LEU A 309 -55.98 25.13 -0.60
CA LEU A 309 -56.79 24.19 0.17
C LEU A 309 -56.59 22.75 -0.30
N SER A 310 -56.44 21.84 0.65
CA SER A 310 -56.52 20.40 0.47
C SER A 310 -57.81 19.80 1.05
N ALA A 311 -58.43 20.48 2.01
CA ALA A 311 -59.70 20.06 2.60
C ALA A 311 -60.42 21.22 3.29
N VAL A 312 -61.74 21.10 3.41
CA VAL A 312 -62.57 21.94 4.30
C VAL A 312 -63.34 21.04 5.26
N ARG A 313 -63.56 21.51 6.49
CA ARG A 313 -64.35 20.78 7.50
C ARG A 313 -65.23 21.75 8.27
N ALA A 314 -66.36 21.27 8.75
CA ALA A 314 -67.19 21.97 9.71
C ALA A 314 -67.43 21.10 10.93
N SER A 315 -67.61 21.75 12.08
CA SER A 315 -68.06 21.10 13.30
C SER A 315 -69.08 21.95 14.04
N LEU A 316 -69.92 21.29 14.84
CA LEU A 316 -70.93 21.90 15.69
C LEU A 316 -70.65 21.54 17.15
N THR A 317 -71.05 22.43 18.05
CA THR A 317 -71.13 22.13 19.48
C THR A 317 -72.38 21.31 19.79
N THR A 318 -73.51 21.70 19.20
CA THR A 318 -74.79 20.98 19.29
C THR A 318 -75.31 20.71 17.89
N ALA A 319 -75.67 19.46 17.62
CA ALA A 319 -76.28 19.05 16.36
C ALA A 319 -77.76 19.40 16.35
N GLN A 320 -78.29 19.77 15.18
CA GLN A 320 -79.74 19.75 14.96
C GLN A 320 -80.26 18.31 14.95
N SER A 321 -81.48 18.11 15.44
CA SER A 321 -82.04 16.77 15.61
C SER A 321 -82.79 16.28 14.37
N SER A 322 -83.38 17.19 13.60
CA SER A 322 -84.24 16.88 12.47
C SER A 322 -84.32 18.05 11.47
N GLY A 323 -85.08 17.85 10.39
CA GLY A 323 -85.29 18.85 9.34
C GLY A 323 -84.28 18.72 8.19
N SER A 324 -84.07 19.81 7.45
CA SER A 324 -83.07 19.87 6.39
C SER A 324 -81.64 19.72 6.92
N ILE A 325 -80.76 19.11 6.12
CA ILE A 325 -79.33 19.00 6.42
C ILE A 325 -78.71 20.40 6.49
N LEU A 326 -77.90 20.64 7.54
CA LEU A 326 -77.19 21.90 7.69
C LEU A 326 -76.21 22.02 6.54
N THR A 327 -76.34 23.09 5.76
CA THR A 327 -75.51 23.34 4.59
C THR A 327 -74.78 24.67 4.77
N ILE A 328 -73.46 24.59 4.68
CA ILE A 328 -72.51 25.70 4.82
C ILE A 328 -71.86 25.92 3.46
N ASP A 329 -71.81 27.19 3.05
CA ASP A 329 -71.02 27.61 1.90
C ASP A 329 -69.82 28.43 2.36
N ILE A 330 -68.75 28.34 1.57
CA ILE A 330 -67.53 29.12 1.77
C ILE A 330 -67.31 29.87 0.47
N ASN A 331 -67.24 31.20 0.54
CA ASN A 331 -67.10 32.03 -0.64
C ASN A 331 -65.79 32.81 -0.61
N GLU A 332 -65.17 32.97 -1.78
CA GLU A 332 -64.09 33.92 -2.03
C GLU A 332 -64.63 35.05 -2.93
N GLY A 333 -64.51 36.30 -2.49
CA GLY A 333 -64.99 37.45 -3.27
C GLY A 333 -66.48 37.38 -3.64
N GLY A 334 -67.28 36.68 -2.82
CA GLY A 334 -68.71 36.45 -3.05
C GLY A 334 -69.07 35.29 -3.98
N THR A 335 -68.10 34.48 -4.42
CA THR A 335 -68.34 33.27 -5.22
C THR A 335 -67.98 32.02 -4.41
N SER A 336 -68.82 30.99 -4.45
CA SER A 336 -68.56 29.73 -3.74
C SER A 336 -67.28 29.06 -4.24
N ILE A 337 -66.45 28.62 -3.31
CA ILE A 337 -65.26 27.80 -3.60
C ILE A 337 -65.60 26.30 -3.67
N LEU A 338 -66.87 25.94 -3.46
CA LEU A 338 -67.35 24.57 -3.37
C LEU A 338 -68.35 24.26 -4.49
N SER A 339 -68.07 23.23 -5.30
CA SER A 339 -69.07 22.70 -6.25
C SER A 339 -70.06 21.75 -5.58
N THR A 340 -69.69 21.20 -4.42
CA THR A 340 -70.60 20.52 -3.49
C THR A 340 -70.39 21.13 -2.12
N LYS A 341 -71.46 21.73 -1.58
CA LYS A 341 -71.42 22.48 -0.31
C LYS A 341 -71.11 21.58 0.88
N LEU A 342 -70.61 22.19 1.94
CA LEU A 342 -70.22 21.50 3.16
C LEU A 342 -71.47 21.22 3.99
N THR A 343 -71.70 19.96 4.36
CA THR A 343 -72.90 19.56 5.10
C THR A 343 -72.56 18.89 6.42
N ILE A 344 -73.50 18.95 7.36
CA ILE A 344 -73.49 18.14 8.58
C ILE A 344 -74.88 17.50 8.71
N ASP A 345 -74.90 16.17 8.70
CA ASP A 345 -76.14 15.41 8.77
C ASP A 345 -76.82 15.60 10.13
N ASN A 346 -78.16 15.45 10.17
CA ASN A 346 -78.90 15.58 11.42
C ASN A 346 -78.36 14.59 12.45
N THR A 347 -78.35 15.00 13.71
CA THR A 347 -77.77 14.29 14.86
C THR A 347 -76.24 14.18 14.87
N GLU A 348 -75.55 14.63 13.81
CA GLU A 348 -74.08 14.62 13.74
C GLU A 348 -73.47 16.00 14.07
N LYS A 349 -72.20 15.99 14.50
CA LYS A 349 -71.48 17.22 14.91
C LYS A 349 -70.31 17.58 13.99
N THR A 350 -70.08 16.83 12.93
CA THR A 350 -68.91 16.99 12.07
C THR A 350 -69.29 16.76 10.62
N SER A 351 -68.68 17.51 9.70
CA SER A 351 -68.88 17.30 8.26
C SER A 351 -68.10 16.10 7.72
N THR A 352 -67.22 15.50 8.53
CA THR A 352 -66.40 14.35 8.08
C THR A 352 -67.21 13.07 7.89
N THR A 353 -68.41 13.02 8.45
CA THR A 353 -69.34 11.88 8.35
C THR A 353 -70.49 12.15 7.37
N ALA A 354 -70.52 13.32 6.74
CA ALA A 354 -71.55 13.70 5.78
C ALA A 354 -71.70 12.66 4.66
N ALA A 355 -72.94 12.29 4.36
CA ALA A 355 -73.24 11.31 3.30
C ALA A 355 -72.70 11.70 1.92
N THR A 356 -72.60 13.01 1.64
CA THR A 356 -71.93 13.54 0.45
C THR A 356 -70.83 14.51 0.89
N ALA A 357 -69.59 14.21 0.54
CA ALA A 357 -68.45 15.05 0.89
C ALA A 357 -68.47 16.37 0.10
N ALA A 358 -68.01 17.44 0.73
CA ALA A 358 -67.79 18.70 0.04
C ALA A 358 -66.72 18.54 -1.06
N VAL A 359 -66.94 19.22 -2.19
CA VAL A 359 -66.00 19.22 -3.32
C VAL A 359 -65.52 20.64 -3.52
N ILE A 360 -64.21 20.85 -3.33
CA ILE A 360 -63.54 22.12 -3.56
C ILE A 360 -63.36 22.28 -5.08
N SER A 361 -63.99 23.30 -5.65
CA SER A 361 -63.84 23.66 -7.06
C SER A 361 -62.86 24.80 -7.29
N ASP A 362 -62.64 25.62 -6.27
CA ASP A 362 -61.55 26.59 -6.23
C ASP A 362 -60.71 26.38 -4.98
N ALA A 363 -59.50 25.88 -5.15
CA ALA A 363 -58.60 25.58 -4.04
C ALA A 363 -57.64 26.73 -3.74
N ASN A 364 -57.54 27.74 -4.60
CA ASN A 364 -56.48 28.73 -4.58
C ASN A 364 -56.96 30.04 -3.98
N LEU A 365 -56.92 30.14 -2.65
CA LEU A 365 -57.27 31.38 -1.96
C LEU A 365 -56.14 32.39 -2.07
N ALA A 366 -56.41 33.57 -2.62
CA ALA A 366 -55.39 34.60 -2.80
C ALA A 366 -55.01 35.27 -1.47
N ASP A 367 -53.82 35.88 -1.42
CA ASP A 367 -53.44 36.77 -0.32
C ASP A 367 -54.42 37.95 -0.21
N ASP A 368 -54.84 38.29 1.01
CA ASP A 368 -55.86 39.30 1.34
C ASP A 368 -57.24 39.09 0.68
N ALA A 369 -57.52 37.89 0.16
CA ALA A 369 -58.82 37.55 -0.36
C ALA A 369 -59.90 37.63 0.73
N GLU A 370 -61.04 38.22 0.41
CA GLU A 370 -62.19 38.24 1.31
C GLU A 370 -62.91 36.89 1.28
N ILE A 371 -63.02 36.27 2.45
CA ILE A 371 -63.71 35.01 2.64
C ILE A 371 -64.99 35.25 3.45
N THR A 372 -66.11 34.71 2.98
CA THR A 372 -67.35 34.64 3.76
C THR A 372 -67.74 33.19 4.03
N ILE A 373 -68.32 32.98 5.20
CA ILE A 373 -68.95 31.71 5.57
C ILE A 373 -70.45 31.94 5.69
N ASP A 374 -71.21 31.20 4.90
CA ASP A 374 -72.65 31.34 4.78
C ASP A 374 -73.34 30.09 5.35
N ILE A 375 -74.51 30.27 5.95
CA ILE A 375 -75.41 29.16 6.30
C ILE A 375 -76.58 29.23 5.32
N ASP A 376 -76.54 28.39 4.29
CA ASP A 376 -77.57 28.38 3.25
C ASP A 376 -78.84 27.67 3.69
N GLN A 377 -78.67 26.62 4.49
CA GLN A 377 -79.78 25.78 4.91
C GLN A 377 -79.58 25.34 6.36
N ILE A 378 -80.65 25.43 7.14
CA ILE A 378 -80.75 24.94 8.51
C ILE A 378 -82.01 24.07 8.61
N GLY A 379 -81.98 23.05 9.44
CA GLY A 379 -83.11 22.16 9.72
C GLY A 379 -84.04 22.73 10.78
N ASP A 380 -84.13 22.07 11.93
CA ASP A 380 -84.98 22.50 13.05
C ASP A 380 -84.46 23.73 13.82
N GLY A 381 -83.31 24.28 13.41
CA GLY A 381 -82.73 25.49 14.02
C GLY A 381 -82.12 25.29 15.40
N THR A 382 -81.94 24.04 15.86
CA THR A 382 -81.38 23.77 17.21
C THR A 382 -79.86 23.60 17.23
N ALA A 383 -79.20 23.56 16.07
CA ALA A 383 -77.75 23.48 15.99
C ALA A 383 -77.08 24.73 16.59
N THR A 384 -75.93 24.56 17.24
CA THR A 384 -75.13 25.66 17.82
C THR A 384 -73.63 25.44 17.61
N GLY A 385 -72.84 26.52 17.65
CA GLY A 385 -71.38 26.43 17.72
C GLY A 385 -70.69 25.96 16.45
N LEU A 386 -71.14 26.44 15.29
CA LEU A 386 -70.48 26.20 14.01
C LEU A 386 -69.04 26.72 14.04
N LYS A 387 -68.08 25.85 13.71
CA LYS A 387 -66.74 26.22 13.26
C LYS A 387 -66.46 25.64 11.89
N VAL A 388 -65.70 26.36 11.08
CA VAL A 388 -65.20 25.89 9.79
C VAL A 388 -63.68 25.89 9.81
N ALA A 389 -63.07 24.81 9.32
CA ALA A 389 -61.63 24.67 9.18
C ALA A 389 -61.28 24.63 7.69
N LEU A 390 -60.39 25.53 7.28
CA LEU A 390 -59.71 25.53 5.99
C LEU A 390 -58.36 24.84 6.19
N ILE A 391 -58.09 23.75 5.47
CA ILE A 391 -56.88 22.94 5.64
C ILE A 391 -56.12 22.91 4.33
N GLY A 392 -54.83 23.18 4.36
CA GLY A 392 -54.05 23.38 3.15
C GLY A 392 -52.60 23.75 3.42
N VAL A 393 -51.96 24.35 2.43
CA VAL A 393 -50.57 24.82 2.52
C VAL A 393 -50.50 26.31 2.22
N LYS A 394 -49.66 27.02 2.98
CA LYS A 394 -49.28 28.39 2.64
C LYS A 394 -48.42 28.37 1.39
N VAL A 395 -48.74 29.23 0.43
CA VAL A 395 -48.04 29.36 -0.86
C VAL A 395 -47.10 30.54 -0.84
#